data_AF-A0A6L3N5Q3-F1
#
_entry.id   AF-A0A6L3N5Q3-F1
#
_cell.length_a   1.000
_cell.length_b   1.000
_cell.length_c   1.000
_cell.angle_alpha   90.00
_cell.angle_beta   90.00
_cell.angle_gamma   90.00
#
_symmetry.space_group_name_H-M   'P 1'
#
loop_
_entity.id
_entity.type
_entity.pdbx_description
1 polymer ?
#
loop_
_entity_poly.entity_id
_entity_poly.type
_entity_poly.pdbx_seq_one_letter_code
_entity_poly.pdbx_strand_id
1 'polypeptide(L)'
;MSQECIGGAARGPARAYPQAPPHPAASTVRRPGVQCATRHDAARIPTFPTMFNPSRDDVRRFFIDTWRKQRAGEILTPLEAIAADWIVEHPEYHAELEDADGAATRNYAPEEGRTNPFLHLSMHLAISEQLSIDQPPGIRAAHDKLAARLDSTHDAQHAIMECLGETIWEAQRTNTPPDTDAYLQRILRRASRD
;
A
#
# COMPACT_ATOMS: atom_id res chain seq x y z
N MET A 1 12.06 -32.72 -70.00
CA MET A 1 12.65 -32.71 -68.65
C MET A 1 11.47 -32.86 -67.69
N SER A 2 10.83 -34.02 -67.56
CA SER A 2 11.27 -35.21 -66.82
C SER A 2 11.55 -34.90 -65.35
N GLN A 3 10.56 -35.12 -64.47
CA GLN A 3 10.59 -36.16 -63.42
C GLN A 3 9.40 -36.03 -62.45
N GLU A 4 8.65 -37.13 -62.36
CA GLU A 4 7.74 -37.48 -61.27
C GLU A 4 8.52 -37.99 -60.05
N CYS A 5 7.95 -37.87 -58.84
CA CYS A 5 8.12 -38.74 -57.65
C CYS A 5 7.15 -38.20 -56.56
N ILE A 6 5.93 -38.74 -56.39
CA ILE A 6 5.52 -39.88 -55.53
C ILE A 6 6.05 -39.81 -54.08
N GLY A 7 5.13 -39.79 -53.10
CA GLY A 7 5.46 -40.03 -51.69
C GLY A 7 4.34 -39.66 -50.71
N GLY A 8 3.37 -40.56 -50.53
CA GLY A 8 2.31 -40.45 -49.52
C GLY A 8 2.56 -41.30 -48.27
N ALA A 9 1.67 -41.09 -47.29
CA ALA A 9 1.42 -41.87 -46.05
C ALA A 9 2.48 -41.73 -44.92
N ALA A 10 2.14 -41.76 -43.63
CA ALA A 10 0.89 -42.12 -42.96
C ALA A 10 0.82 -41.46 -41.57
N ARG A 11 -0.39 -41.07 -41.16
CA ARG A 11 -0.74 -40.73 -39.76
C ARG A 11 -0.80 -42.02 -38.95
N GLY A 12 -0.03 -42.11 -37.87
CA GLY A 12 -0.10 -43.21 -36.91
C GLY A 12 -1.37 -43.14 -36.05
N PRO A 13 -2.05 -44.26 -35.76
CA PRO A 13 -3.27 -44.27 -34.95
C PRO A 13 -2.96 -44.18 -33.45
N ALA A 14 -3.77 -43.38 -32.75
CA ALA A 14 -3.80 -43.26 -31.29
C ALA A 14 -4.19 -44.60 -30.65
N ARG A 15 -3.34 -45.12 -29.76
CA ARG A 15 -3.64 -46.30 -28.94
C ARG A 15 -4.54 -45.90 -27.77
N ALA A 16 -5.77 -46.40 -27.79
CA ALA A 16 -6.67 -46.46 -26.65
C ALA A 16 -6.14 -47.45 -25.60
N TYR A 17 -6.05 -47.02 -24.35
CA TYR A 17 -5.80 -47.90 -23.21
C TYR A 17 -7.13 -48.28 -22.52
N PRO A 18 -7.28 -49.55 -22.07
CA PRO A 18 -8.53 -50.08 -21.56
C PRO A 18 -8.88 -49.65 -20.13
N GLN A 19 -10.19 -49.62 -19.88
CA GLN A 19 -10.85 -49.30 -18.62
C GLN A 19 -10.52 -50.30 -17.51
N ALA A 20 -10.33 -49.80 -16.28
CA ALA A 20 -10.07 -50.59 -15.09
C ALA A 20 -11.39 -51.13 -14.45
N PRO A 21 -11.39 -52.38 -13.92
CA PRO A 21 -12.54 -53.00 -13.25
C PRO A 21 -12.73 -52.54 -11.78
N PRO A 22 -13.89 -52.85 -11.15
CA PRO A 22 -14.41 -52.12 -9.98
C PRO A 22 -13.85 -52.54 -8.61
N HIS A 23 -14.04 -51.63 -7.65
CA HIS A 23 -13.69 -51.71 -6.22
C HIS A 23 -14.08 -53.01 -5.49
N PRO A 24 -13.35 -53.36 -4.43
CA PRO A 24 -13.95 -54.02 -3.27
C PRO A 24 -13.96 -53.14 -1.99
N ALA A 25 -15.13 -53.21 -1.34
CA ALA A 25 -15.45 -53.16 0.09
C ALA A 25 -14.89 -52.04 0.99
N ALA A 26 -15.85 -51.28 1.53
CA ALA A 26 -15.72 -50.38 2.65
C ALA A 26 -15.16 -51.06 3.91
N SER A 27 -14.16 -50.43 4.53
CA SER A 27 -13.80 -50.68 5.92
C SER A 27 -14.12 -49.44 6.75
N THR A 28 -15.03 -49.63 7.68
CA THR A 28 -15.49 -48.67 8.68
C THR A 28 -14.36 -48.31 9.64
N VAL A 29 -13.82 -47.09 9.52
CA VAL A 29 -13.11 -46.42 10.62
C VAL A 29 -13.96 -45.25 11.10
N ARG A 30 -14.58 -45.46 12.25
CA ARG A 30 -15.40 -44.50 12.99
C ARG A 30 -14.48 -43.43 13.59
N ARG A 31 -14.41 -42.24 13.01
CA ARG A 31 -13.72 -41.09 13.61
C ARG A 31 -14.68 -40.35 14.58
N PRO A 32 -14.22 -39.94 15.77
CA PRO A 32 -15.04 -39.18 16.70
C PRO A 32 -15.30 -37.77 16.17
N GLY A 33 -16.53 -37.30 16.40
CA GLY A 33 -17.08 -36.08 15.83
C GLY A 33 -16.29 -34.82 16.18
N VAL A 34 -15.97 -34.05 15.15
CA VAL A 34 -15.66 -32.63 15.30
C VAL A 34 -16.98 -31.90 15.05
N GLN A 35 -17.50 -31.33 16.14
CA GLN A 35 -18.71 -30.52 16.12
C GLN A 35 -18.47 -29.29 15.24
N CYS A 36 -19.41 -29.07 14.32
CA CYS A 36 -19.60 -27.81 13.63
C CYS A 36 -19.92 -26.74 14.68
N ALA A 37 -18.92 -25.95 15.05
CA ALA A 37 -19.11 -24.73 15.83
C ALA A 37 -19.11 -23.56 14.85
N THR A 38 -20.31 -23.14 14.45
CA THR A 38 -20.57 -21.80 13.98
C THR A 38 -20.19 -20.82 15.08
N ARG A 39 -19.03 -20.18 14.93
CA ARG A 39 -18.72 -18.94 15.64
C ARG A 39 -18.22 -17.94 14.62
N HIS A 40 -18.99 -16.87 14.48
CA HIS A 40 -18.54 -15.58 13.99
C HIS A 40 -17.32 -15.18 14.82
N ASP A 41 -16.12 -15.52 14.34
CA ASP A 41 -14.91 -14.91 14.84
C ASP A 41 -14.61 -13.75 13.90
N ALA A 42 -14.95 -12.55 14.37
CA ALA A 42 -14.63 -11.30 13.73
C ALA A 42 -13.12 -11.30 13.48
N ALA A 43 -12.73 -11.52 12.23
CA ALA A 43 -11.35 -11.44 11.79
C ALA A 43 -10.80 -10.10 12.26
N ARG A 44 -9.92 -10.17 13.26
CA ARG A 44 -9.09 -9.07 13.70
C ARG A 44 -8.38 -8.54 12.48
N ILE A 45 -8.74 -7.32 12.10
CA ILE A 45 -8.06 -6.48 11.13
C ILE A 45 -6.57 -6.49 11.50
N PRO A 46 -5.63 -6.70 10.57
CA PRO A 46 -4.28 -6.19 10.74
C PRO A 46 -4.41 -4.67 10.74
N THR A 47 -4.76 -4.14 11.91
CA THR A 47 -4.51 -2.74 12.25
C THR A 47 -3.03 -2.52 11.98
N PHE A 48 -2.69 -1.41 11.30
CA PHE A 48 -1.36 -0.84 11.43
C PHE A 48 -0.94 -0.99 12.89
N PRO A 49 0.24 -1.57 13.20
CA PRO A 49 0.59 -1.98 14.55
C PRO A 49 0.19 -0.89 15.54
N THR A 50 -0.83 -1.21 16.34
CA THR A 50 -1.35 -0.41 17.42
C THR A 50 -0.23 -0.21 18.43
N MET A 51 0.56 0.85 18.29
CA MET A 51 1.27 1.38 19.44
C MET A 51 1.54 2.89 19.47
N PHE A 52 1.06 3.68 18.52
CA PHE A 52 0.98 5.15 18.70
C PHE A 52 -0.14 5.68 17.81
N ASN A 53 -1.26 6.12 18.40
CA ASN A 53 -2.18 7.03 17.71
C ASN A 53 -1.89 8.43 18.27
N PRO A 54 -0.83 9.10 17.79
CA PRO A 54 -0.40 10.37 18.36
C PRO A 54 -1.56 11.37 18.30
N SER A 55 -1.69 12.17 19.35
CA SER A 55 -2.65 13.27 19.30
C SER A 55 -2.24 14.25 18.20
N ARG A 56 -3.19 15.08 17.73
CA ARG A 56 -2.89 16.16 16.77
C ARG A 56 -1.71 17.01 17.22
N ASP A 57 -1.63 17.30 18.51
CA ASP A 57 -0.60 18.15 19.09
C ASP A 57 0.77 17.44 19.18
N ASP A 58 0.77 16.11 19.34
CA ASP A 58 2.00 15.30 19.28
C ASP A 58 2.59 15.31 17.87
N VAL A 59 1.76 15.14 16.84
CA VAL A 59 2.19 15.20 15.43
C VAL A 59 2.77 16.58 15.10
N ARG A 60 2.11 17.66 15.53
CA ARG A 60 2.60 19.02 15.34
C ARG A 60 3.97 19.23 15.97
N ARG A 61 4.08 18.89 17.26
CA ARG A 61 5.33 19.02 18.01
C ARG A 61 6.45 18.19 17.39
N PHE A 62 6.15 16.99 16.91
CA PHE A 62 7.11 16.13 16.23
C PHE A 62 7.72 16.81 15.00
N PHE A 63 6.91 17.35 14.08
CA PHE A 63 7.45 18.00 12.87
C PHE A 63 8.17 19.32 13.18
N ILE A 64 7.65 20.11 14.13
CA ILE A 64 8.30 21.37 14.56
C ILE A 64 9.67 21.08 15.16
N ASP A 65 9.77 20.12 16.09
CA ASP A 65 11.05 19.76 16.71
C ASP A 65 12.01 19.12 15.69
N THR A 66 11.50 18.27 14.79
CA THR A 66 12.30 17.71 13.68
C THR A 66 12.92 18.82 12.84
N TRP A 67 12.12 19.81 12.42
CA TRP A 67 12.61 20.91 11.60
C TRP A 67 13.62 21.79 12.34
N ARG A 68 13.36 22.09 13.62
CA ARG A 68 14.28 22.80 14.51
C ARG A 68 15.63 22.06 14.60
N LYS A 69 15.62 20.75 14.87
CA LYS A 69 16.83 19.92 14.96
C LYS A 69 17.61 19.89 13.65
N GLN A 70 16.91 19.67 12.54
CA GLN A 70 17.51 19.65 11.20
C GLN A 70 18.24 20.96 10.90
N ARG A 71 17.62 22.11 11.17
CA ARG A 71 18.24 23.44 10.99
C ARG A 71 19.42 23.70 11.93
N ALA A 72 19.38 23.14 13.14
CA ALA A 72 20.46 23.26 14.12
C ALA A 72 21.63 22.27 13.88
N GLY A 73 21.49 21.33 12.94
CA GLY A 73 22.46 20.25 12.73
C GLY A 73 22.53 19.29 13.93
N GLU A 74 21.44 19.15 14.68
CA GLU A 74 21.34 18.22 15.80
C GLU A 74 21.18 16.77 15.31
N ILE A 75 21.51 15.81 16.18
CA ILE A 75 21.33 14.39 15.88
C ILE A 75 19.82 14.10 15.77
N LEU A 76 19.41 13.59 14.60
CA LEU A 76 18.06 13.11 14.36
C LEU A 76 17.94 11.63 14.68
N THR A 77 16.81 11.25 15.26
CA THR A 77 16.38 9.84 15.28
C THR A 77 16.09 9.35 13.85
N PRO A 78 16.04 8.03 13.61
CA PRO A 78 15.73 7.52 12.26
C PRO A 78 14.40 8.04 11.68
N LEU A 79 13.36 8.18 12.51
CA LEU A 79 12.07 8.71 12.06
C LEU A 79 12.14 10.21 11.77
N GLU A 80 12.85 10.98 12.59
CA GLU A 80 13.08 12.41 12.35
C GLU A 80 13.89 12.65 11.09
N ALA A 81 14.87 11.78 10.76
CA ALA A 81 15.64 11.88 9.52
C ALA A 81 14.73 11.75 8.29
N ILE A 82 13.86 10.73 8.26
CA ILE A 82 12.89 10.55 7.17
C ILE A 82 11.93 11.76 7.09
N ALA A 83 11.47 12.26 8.24
CA ALA A 83 10.61 13.43 8.29
C ALA A 83 11.32 14.70 7.80
N ALA A 84 12.60 14.89 8.14
CA ALA A 84 13.39 16.02 7.69
C ALA A 84 13.58 16.02 6.18
N ASP A 85 13.81 14.85 5.56
CA ASP A 85 13.89 14.73 4.10
C ASP A 85 12.60 15.23 3.44
N TRP A 86 11.42 14.82 3.94
CA TRP A 86 10.14 15.32 3.43
C TRP A 86 9.87 16.79 3.73
N ILE A 87 10.33 17.30 4.88
CA ILE A 87 10.21 18.74 5.17
C ILE A 87 11.03 19.55 4.15
N VAL A 88 12.23 19.09 3.78
CA VAL A 88 13.09 19.77 2.80
C VAL A 88 12.43 19.84 1.42
N GLU A 89 11.74 18.78 1.00
CA GLU A 89 10.95 18.74 -0.26
C GLU A 89 9.71 19.66 -0.24
N HIS A 90 9.33 20.20 0.91
CA HIS A 90 8.16 21.07 1.09
C HIS A 90 8.50 22.45 1.69
N PRO A 91 9.20 23.32 0.96
CA PRO A 91 9.52 24.68 1.41
C PRO A 91 8.29 25.53 1.76
N GLU A 92 7.14 25.24 1.15
CA GLU A 92 5.87 25.91 1.43
C GLU A 92 5.37 25.74 2.87
N TYR A 93 5.87 24.75 3.60
CA TYR A 93 5.49 24.49 4.99
C TYR A 93 6.53 24.96 6.01
N HIS A 94 7.69 25.45 5.58
CA HIS A 94 8.76 25.88 6.50
C HIS A 94 8.31 27.00 7.44
N ALA A 95 7.53 27.96 6.93
CA ALA A 95 7.02 29.07 7.75
C ALA A 95 6.12 28.56 8.89
N GLU A 96 5.20 27.64 8.60
CA GLU A 96 4.35 27.00 9.61
C GLU A 96 5.13 26.14 10.61
N LEU A 97 6.25 25.52 10.20
CA LEU A 97 7.09 24.71 11.08
C LEU A 97 8.02 25.55 11.97
N GLU A 98 8.31 26.79 11.57
CA GLU A 98 9.09 27.73 12.38
C GLU A 98 8.22 28.49 13.41
N ASP A 99 6.92 28.62 13.16
CA ASP A 99 5.95 29.26 14.06
C ASP A 99 5.32 28.23 15.02
N ALA A 100 6.09 27.80 16.02
CA ALA A 100 5.63 26.79 16.99
C ALA A 100 4.36 27.20 17.75
N ASP A 101 4.24 28.48 18.11
CA ASP A 101 3.11 29.01 18.87
C ASP A 101 1.86 29.15 18.01
N GLY A 102 1.99 29.62 16.76
CA GLY A 102 0.89 29.72 15.82
C GLY A 102 0.41 28.36 15.31
N ALA A 103 1.31 27.41 15.08
CA ALA A 103 0.98 26.07 14.64
C ALA A 103 0.08 25.31 15.63
N ALA A 104 0.24 25.55 16.93
CA ALA A 104 -0.56 24.91 17.98
C ALA A 104 -2.03 25.34 17.95
N THR A 105 -2.31 26.60 17.62
CA THR A 105 -3.68 27.17 17.68
C THR A 105 -4.40 27.16 16.34
N ARG A 106 -3.67 27.01 15.23
CA ARG A 106 -4.25 27.09 13.88
C ARG A 106 -5.20 25.94 13.60
N ASN A 107 -6.38 26.26 13.09
CA ASN A 107 -7.31 25.28 12.54
C ASN A 107 -7.12 25.25 11.01
N TYR A 108 -6.90 24.08 10.45
CA TYR A 108 -6.79 23.89 9.00
C TYR A 108 -8.13 23.33 8.52
N ALA A 109 -9.10 24.22 8.36
CA ALA A 109 -10.44 23.87 7.92
C ALA A 109 -10.42 23.62 6.39
N PRO A 110 -10.99 22.51 5.88
CA PRO A 110 -11.01 22.22 4.44
C PRO A 110 -11.60 23.35 3.59
N GLU A 111 -12.50 24.15 4.17
CA GLU A 111 -13.20 25.27 3.55
C GLU A 111 -12.27 26.44 3.19
N GLU A 112 -11.11 26.54 3.84
CA GLU A 112 -10.10 27.56 3.52
C GLU A 112 -9.27 27.22 2.27
N GLY A 113 -9.47 26.03 1.69
CA GLY A 113 -8.73 25.56 0.50
C GLY A 113 -7.24 25.34 0.74
N ARG A 114 -6.80 25.39 2.00
CA ARG A 114 -5.39 25.21 2.40
C ARG A 114 -5.15 23.77 2.85
N THR A 115 -4.13 23.14 2.26
CA THR A 115 -3.65 21.84 2.71
C THR A 115 -3.09 21.95 4.13
N ASN A 116 -3.48 21.03 5.02
CA ASN A 116 -2.92 20.95 6.36
C ASN A 116 -1.49 20.37 6.29
N PRO A 117 -0.45 21.15 6.62
CA PRO A 117 0.95 20.72 6.45
C PRO A 117 1.27 19.48 7.27
N PHE A 118 0.73 19.38 8.49
CA PHE A 118 0.98 18.26 9.39
C PHE A 118 0.34 16.97 8.90
N LEU A 119 -0.87 17.06 8.33
CA LEU A 119 -1.52 15.91 7.72
C LEU A 119 -0.75 15.46 6.48
N HIS A 120 -0.38 16.42 5.62
CA HIS A 120 0.37 16.17 4.39
C HIS A 120 1.70 15.44 4.68
N LEU A 121 2.51 15.98 5.58
CA LEU A 121 3.80 15.38 5.97
C LEU A 121 3.60 14.02 6.67
N SER A 122 2.54 13.84 7.47
CA SER A 122 2.22 12.54 8.06
C SER A 122 1.88 11.49 6.99
N MET A 123 1.20 11.88 5.92
CA MET A 123 0.91 10.95 4.81
C MET A 123 2.19 10.53 4.08
N HIS A 124 3.16 11.41 3.90
CA HIS A 124 4.48 11.03 3.37
C HIS A 124 5.20 10.00 4.25
N LEU A 125 5.17 10.18 5.58
CA LEU A 125 5.74 9.19 6.50
C LEU A 125 5.03 7.84 6.41
N ALA A 126 3.69 7.84 6.39
CA ALA A 126 2.90 6.62 6.25
C ALA A 126 3.22 5.88 4.95
N ILE A 127 3.34 6.59 3.83
CA ILE A 127 3.71 6.00 2.53
C ILE A 127 5.16 5.49 2.58
N SER A 128 6.09 6.25 3.15
CA SER A 128 7.48 5.82 3.29
C SER A 128 7.60 4.51 4.09
N GLU A 129 6.81 4.37 5.14
CA GLU A 129 6.75 3.12 5.90
C GLU A 129 6.14 1.99 5.06
N GLN A 130 4.98 2.21 4.42
CA GLN A 130 4.36 1.26 3.49
C GLN A 130 5.34 0.74 2.44
N LEU A 131 6.14 1.62 1.84
CA LEU A 131 7.18 1.25 0.89
C LEU A 131 8.28 0.42 1.56
N SER A 132 8.74 0.82 2.75
CA SER A 132 9.83 0.15 3.47
C SER A 132 9.52 -1.30 3.85
N ILE A 133 8.26 -1.61 4.13
CA ILE A 133 7.80 -2.97 4.47
C ILE A 133 7.03 -3.66 3.34
N ASP A 134 6.89 -3.01 2.19
CA ASP A 134 6.10 -3.44 1.04
C ASP A 134 4.67 -3.86 1.42
N GLN A 135 3.94 -2.94 2.06
CA GLN A 135 2.54 -3.13 2.47
C GLN A 135 1.66 -2.00 1.93
N PRO A 136 0.64 -2.30 1.10
CA PRO A 136 0.28 -3.63 0.60
C PRO A 136 1.37 -4.25 -0.31
N PRO A 137 1.48 -5.58 -0.39
CA PRO A 137 2.50 -6.25 -1.20
C PRO A 137 2.49 -5.77 -2.65
N GLY A 138 3.67 -5.40 -3.17
CA GLY A 138 3.83 -4.83 -4.50
C GLY A 138 3.71 -3.31 -4.59
N ILE A 139 3.42 -2.60 -3.50
CA ILE A 139 3.41 -1.14 -3.50
C ILE A 139 4.78 -0.55 -3.83
N ARG A 140 5.88 -1.19 -3.39
CA ARG A 140 7.23 -0.72 -3.72
C ARG A 140 7.49 -0.77 -5.23
N ALA A 141 7.17 -1.89 -5.87
CA ALA A 141 7.32 -2.03 -7.31
C ALA A 141 6.41 -1.06 -8.09
N ALA A 142 5.22 -0.76 -7.57
CA ALA A 142 4.32 0.22 -8.17
C ALA A 142 4.85 1.66 -8.03
N HIS A 143 5.42 1.99 -6.87
CA HIS A 143 6.12 3.26 -6.62
C HIS A 143 7.31 3.43 -7.56
N ASP A 144 8.18 2.43 -7.69
CA ASP A 144 9.39 2.55 -8.51
C ASP A 144 9.05 2.79 -9.99
N LYS A 145 7.96 2.18 -10.48
CA LYS A 145 7.42 2.48 -11.81
C LYS A 145 6.90 3.91 -11.93
N LEU A 146 6.18 4.40 -10.92
CA LEU A 146 5.71 5.79 -10.89
C LEU A 146 6.88 6.78 -10.88
N ALA A 147 7.87 6.57 -10.02
CA ALA A 147 9.04 7.43 -9.92
C ALA A 147 9.84 7.45 -11.22
N ALA A 148 10.04 6.29 -11.86
CA ALA A 148 10.69 6.22 -13.17
C ALA A 148 9.91 6.93 -14.27
N ARG A 149 8.57 6.88 -14.22
CA ARG A 149 7.71 7.54 -15.21
C ARG A 149 7.63 9.05 -15.01
N LEU A 150 7.58 9.50 -13.76
CA LEU A 150 7.45 10.92 -13.39
C LEU A 150 8.80 11.61 -13.28
N ASP A 151 9.91 10.87 -13.34
CA ASP A 151 11.27 11.34 -13.07
C ASP A 151 11.41 12.03 -11.70
N SER A 152 10.64 11.56 -10.72
CA SER A 152 10.49 12.23 -9.43
C SER A 152 9.91 11.29 -8.38
N THR A 153 10.67 11.05 -7.30
CA THR A 153 10.19 10.33 -6.11
C THR A 153 9.11 11.13 -5.37
N HIS A 154 9.25 12.45 -5.34
CA HIS A 154 8.30 13.37 -4.70
C HIS A 154 6.93 13.28 -5.38
N ASP A 155 6.89 13.39 -6.71
CA ASP A 155 5.65 13.29 -7.47
C ASP A 155 5.07 11.87 -7.44
N ALA A 156 5.91 10.85 -7.39
CA ALA A 156 5.46 9.47 -7.20
C ALA A 156 4.75 9.30 -5.85
N GLN A 157 5.30 9.83 -4.75
CA GLN A 157 4.62 9.79 -3.46
C GLN A 157 3.36 10.65 -3.43
N HIS A 158 3.33 11.82 -4.07
CA HIS A 158 2.09 12.58 -4.23
C HIS A 158 1.00 11.80 -4.98
N ALA A 159 1.37 11.12 -6.07
CA ALA A 159 0.46 10.26 -6.81
C ALA A 159 -0.07 9.09 -5.95
N ILE A 160 0.75 8.53 -5.06
CA ILE A 160 0.31 7.51 -4.09
C ILE A 160 -0.59 8.14 -3.01
N MET A 161 -0.25 9.33 -2.53
CA MET A 161 -0.99 10.07 -1.51
C MET A 161 -2.43 10.34 -1.94
N GLU A 162 -2.64 10.73 -3.18
CA GLU A 162 -3.99 10.88 -3.73
C GLU A 162 -4.76 9.55 -3.70
N CYS A 163 -4.12 8.41 -4.02
CA CYS A 163 -4.77 7.09 -3.92
C CYS A 163 -5.10 6.74 -2.47
N LEU A 164 -4.20 7.09 -1.53
CA LEU A 164 -4.38 6.84 -0.10
C LEU A 164 -5.53 7.68 0.45
N GLY A 165 -5.61 8.95 0.08
CA GLY A 165 -6.70 9.85 0.46
C GLY A 165 -8.05 9.35 -0.02
N GLU A 166 -8.17 8.91 -1.27
CA GLU A 166 -9.39 8.31 -1.82
C GLU A 166 -9.79 7.06 -1.03
N THR A 167 -8.84 6.15 -0.76
CA THR A 167 -9.08 4.92 0.01
C THR A 167 -9.56 5.20 1.43
N ILE A 168 -8.97 6.18 2.12
CA ILE A 168 -9.39 6.58 3.48
C ILE A 168 -10.78 7.20 3.45
N TRP A 169 -11.05 8.10 2.48
CA TRP A 169 -12.35 8.74 2.34
C TRP A 169 -13.47 7.73 2.08
N GLU A 170 -13.22 6.74 1.20
CA GLU A 170 -14.17 5.67 0.93
C GLU A 170 -14.47 4.87 2.20
N ALA A 171 -13.42 4.40 2.88
CA ALA A 171 -13.54 3.63 4.12
C ALA A 171 -14.36 4.37 5.20
N GLN A 172 -14.11 5.67 5.37
CA GLN A 172 -14.86 6.52 6.31
C GLN A 172 -16.32 6.65 5.90
N ARG A 173 -16.60 6.93 4.63
CA ARG A 173 -17.96 7.14 4.11
C ARG A 173 -18.80 5.87 4.15
N THR A 174 -18.20 4.70 3.91
CA THR A 174 -18.90 3.40 3.93
C THR A 174 -18.84 2.72 5.29
N ASN A 175 -18.11 3.28 6.26
CA ASN A 175 -17.86 2.68 7.57
C ASN A 175 -17.31 1.24 7.46
N THR A 176 -16.39 1.02 6.54
CA THR A 176 -15.70 -0.25 6.31
C THR A 176 -14.19 -0.07 6.47
N PRO A 177 -13.41 -1.15 6.70
CA PRO A 177 -11.96 -1.07 6.64
C PRO A 177 -11.46 -0.56 5.28
N PRO A 178 -10.29 0.11 5.23
CA PRO A 178 -9.63 0.45 3.97
C PRO A 178 -9.40 -0.77 3.08
N ASP A 179 -9.81 -0.68 1.82
CA ASP A 179 -9.56 -1.72 0.82
C ASP A 179 -8.14 -1.58 0.24
N THR A 180 -7.24 -2.43 0.72
CA THR A 180 -5.82 -2.41 0.32
C THR A 180 -5.60 -2.86 -1.12
N ASP A 181 -6.47 -3.72 -1.65
CA ASP A 181 -6.38 -4.20 -3.02
C ASP A 181 -6.83 -3.10 -3.99
N ALA A 182 -7.94 -2.44 -3.70
CA ALA A 182 -8.40 -1.28 -4.46
C ALA A 182 -7.36 -0.16 -4.44
N TYR A 183 -6.75 0.11 -3.28
CA TYR A 183 -5.65 1.05 -3.13
C TYR A 183 -4.47 0.73 -4.06
N LEU A 184 -3.94 -0.51 -4.02
CA LEU A 184 -2.83 -0.91 -4.89
C LEU A 184 -3.20 -0.85 -6.38
N GLN A 185 -4.41 -1.25 -6.74
CA GLN A 185 -4.89 -1.19 -8.13
C GLN A 185 -4.96 0.26 -8.66
N ARG A 186 -5.31 1.24 -7.82
CA ARG A 186 -5.27 2.67 -8.20
C ARG A 186 -3.84 3.12 -8.52
N ILE A 187 -2.88 2.74 -7.66
CA ILE A 187 -1.47 3.08 -7.85
C ILE A 187 -0.96 2.47 -9.15
N LEU A 188 -1.21 1.17 -9.39
CA LEU A 188 -0.80 0.47 -10.62
C LEU A 188 -1.41 1.08 -11.88
N ARG A 189 -2.67 1.51 -11.83
CA ARG A 189 -3.29 2.24 -12.94
C ARG A 189 -2.56 3.55 -13.22
N ARG A 190 -2.18 4.32 -12.20
CA ARG A 190 -1.38 5.54 -12.37
C ARG A 190 0.03 5.26 -12.88
N ALA A 191 0.63 4.15 -12.46
CA ALA A 191 1.95 3.72 -12.92
C ALA A 191 1.97 3.32 -14.40
N SER A 192 0.82 2.95 -14.96
CA SER A 192 0.69 2.39 -16.31
C SER A 192 0.05 3.35 -17.32
N ARG A 193 -0.24 4.60 -16.92
CA ARG A 193 -0.76 5.64 -17.82
C ARG A 193 0.43 6.34 -18.48
N ASP A 194 0.53 6.24 -19.80
CA ASP A 194 1.48 7.00 -20.62
C ASP A 194 1.23 8.50 -20.53
#